data_AF-A0A8T1RP65-F1
#
_entry.id   AF-A0A8T1RP65-F1
#
_cell.length_a   1.000
_cell.length_b   1.000
_cell.length_c   1.000
_cell.angle_alpha   90.00
_cell.angle_beta   90.00
_cell.angle_gamma   90.00
#
_symmetry.space_group_name_H-M   'P 1'
#
loop_
_entity.id
_entity.type
_entity.pdbx_description
1 polymer ?
#
loop_
_entity_poly.entity_id
_entity_poly.type
_entity_poly.pdbx_seq_one_letter_code
_entity_poly.pdbx_strand_id
1 'polypeptide(L)'
;MNLVKQLRMPCRIRGTKTTTSNHLYLSHPQPQQQQQQVQLQQFQQQRILQQQQQQQQQQQQQHHQHQSLASHFHLLHMVENLADAIEHGTRDQQTDALVSDLNNHFEKCQHLLNSISGSISTKAMTVEGQKRKLEESEQLLNRRRDFIAKYRSSVEELIKSEP
;
A
#
# COMPACT_ATOMS: atom_id res chain seq x y z
N MET A 1 -26.59 20.45 30.73
CA MET A 1 -26.20 19.16 30.13
C MET A 1 -24.89 19.34 29.39
N ASN A 2 -23.87 18.59 29.79
CA ASN A 2 -22.50 18.66 29.29
C ASN A 2 -22.39 18.10 27.86
N LEU A 3 -21.68 18.81 26.97
CA LEU A 3 -21.02 18.19 25.83
C LEU A 3 -19.72 18.92 25.47
N VAL A 4 -18.72 18.77 26.35
CA VAL A 4 -17.32 19.08 26.03
C VAL A 4 -16.69 17.78 25.51
N LYS A 5 -16.47 17.68 24.19
CA LYS A 5 -15.55 16.72 23.57
C LYS A 5 -14.55 17.54 22.74
N GLN A 6 -13.48 18.03 23.36
CA GLN A 6 -12.19 17.33 23.46
C GLN A 6 -11.52 17.07 22.10
N LEU A 7 -11.18 18.14 21.38
CA LEU A 7 -10.11 18.14 20.39
C LEU A 7 -8.78 18.29 21.14
N ARG A 8 -8.13 17.18 21.48
CA ARG A 8 -6.78 17.18 22.08
C ARG A 8 -5.77 16.82 20.99
N MET A 9 -5.10 17.83 20.45
CA MET A 9 -3.89 17.68 19.63
C MET A 9 -2.70 17.36 20.56
N PRO A 10 -1.86 16.33 20.29
CA PRO A 10 -0.68 16.06 21.10
C PRO A 10 0.50 16.95 20.67
N CYS A 11 0.70 18.08 21.33
CA CYS A 11 2.00 18.76 21.33
C CYS A 11 2.95 18.07 22.31
N ARG A 12 4.00 17.43 21.78
CA ARG A 12 5.08 16.81 22.54
C ARG A 12 6.05 17.89 23.03
N ILE A 13 5.86 18.42 24.24
CA ILE A 13 6.86 19.28 24.89
C ILE A 13 7.91 18.39 25.58
N ARG A 14 9.16 18.59 25.18
CA ARG A 14 10.38 17.96 25.68
C ARG A 14 10.68 18.54 27.07
N GLY A 15 10.70 17.68 28.09
CA GLY A 15 10.94 18.08 29.48
C GLY A 15 12.38 18.52 29.75
N THR A 16 12.53 19.60 30.51
CA THR A 16 13.76 19.95 31.24
C THR A 16 13.59 19.55 32.70
N LYS A 17 14.62 18.87 33.22
CA LYS A 17 14.72 18.31 34.58
C LYS A 17 14.97 19.42 35.61
N THR A 18 14.32 19.34 36.77
CA THR A 18 14.82 19.96 38.01
C THR A 18 14.76 18.95 39.15
N THR A 19 15.96 18.61 39.59
CA THR A 19 16.38 17.91 40.81
C THR A 19 15.77 18.46 42.09
N THR A 20 15.23 17.58 42.97
CA THR A 20 15.34 17.72 44.44
C THR A 20 15.25 16.35 45.14
N SER A 21 16.36 16.00 45.82
CA SER A 21 16.58 15.13 46.99
C SER A 21 15.55 14.11 47.51
N ASN A 22 16.07 12.87 47.64
CA ASN A 22 16.02 11.97 48.79
C ASN A 22 14.65 11.48 49.33
N HIS A 23 14.33 10.22 49.05
CA HIS A 23 13.76 9.33 50.06
C HIS A 23 14.20 7.88 49.84
N LEU A 24 14.97 7.38 50.80
CA LEU A 24 15.34 6.00 51.00
C LEU A 24 14.05 5.20 51.30
N TYR A 25 13.64 4.29 50.42
CA TYR A 25 12.78 3.17 50.79
C TYR A 25 13.11 1.95 49.92
N LEU A 26 13.58 0.91 50.60
CA LEU A 26 13.73 -0.44 50.09
C LEU A 26 12.33 -1.02 49.88
N SER A 27 11.79 -0.93 48.66
CA SER A 27 10.48 -1.50 48.34
C SER A 27 10.64 -2.89 47.75
N HIS A 28 10.18 -3.89 48.50
CA HIS A 28 9.91 -5.26 48.03
C HIS A 28 9.08 -5.23 46.74
N PRO A 29 9.39 -6.05 45.71
CA PRO A 29 8.50 -6.18 44.57
C PRO A 29 7.23 -6.94 44.99
N GLN A 30 6.08 -6.27 44.93
CA GLN A 30 4.78 -6.95 45.03
C GLN A 30 4.63 -7.93 43.87
N PRO A 31 4.34 -9.23 44.10
CA PRO A 31 4.15 -10.21 43.03
C PRO A 31 2.91 -9.97 42.15
N GLN A 32 2.05 -9.00 42.50
CA GLN A 32 0.80 -8.74 41.80
C GLN A 32 0.98 -8.00 40.46
N GLN A 33 2.01 -7.15 40.29
CA GLN A 33 2.26 -6.49 39.00
C GLN A 33 2.86 -7.44 37.96
N GLN A 34 3.63 -8.44 38.38
CA GLN A 34 4.30 -9.36 37.46
C GLN A 34 3.30 -10.29 36.76
N GLN A 35 2.22 -10.68 37.44
CA GLN A 35 1.21 -11.58 36.87
C GLN A 35 0.38 -10.92 35.75
N GLN A 36 0.11 -9.61 35.87
CA GLN A 36 -0.64 -8.87 34.84
C GLN A 36 0.19 -8.63 33.57
N GLN A 37 1.51 -8.45 33.70
CA GLN A 37 2.39 -8.28 32.55
C GLN A 37 2.55 -9.57 31.74
N VAL A 38 2.63 -10.74 32.42
CA VAL A 38 2.72 -12.05 31.75
C VAL A 38 1.44 -12.37 30.97
N GLN A 39 0.26 -12.05 31.53
CA GLN A 39 -1.01 -12.30 30.84
C GLN A 39 -1.16 -11.46 29.57
N LEU A 40 -0.71 -10.19 29.61
CA LEU A 40 -0.73 -9.31 28.42
C LEU A 40 0.25 -9.79 27.33
N GLN A 41 1.42 -10.30 27.73
CA GLN A 41 2.41 -10.81 26.79
C GLN A 41 1.98 -12.11 26.12
N GLN A 42 1.31 -13.01 26.86
CA GLN A 42 0.77 -14.25 26.28
C GLN A 42 -0.34 -13.98 25.25
N PHE A 43 -1.22 -13.00 25.52
CA PHE A 43 -2.27 -12.62 24.58
C PHE A 43 -1.71 -12.00 23.28
N GLN A 44 -0.63 -11.22 23.40
CA GLN A 44 0.04 -10.65 22.24
C GLN A 44 0.74 -11.72 21.39
N GLN A 45 1.33 -12.74 22.03
CA GLN A 45 1.99 -13.83 21.31
C GLN A 45 1.00 -14.71 20.54
N GLN A 46 -0.17 -15.05 21.12
CA GLN A 46 -1.23 -15.75 20.38
C GLN A 46 -1.74 -14.96 19.17
N ARG A 47 -1.86 -13.63 19.29
CA ARG A 47 -2.25 -12.76 18.17
C ARG A 47 -1.23 -12.77 17.04
N ILE A 48 0.07 -12.84 17.34
CA ILE A 48 1.14 -12.89 16.33
C ILE A 48 1.13 -14.25 15.61
N LEU A 49 0.99 -15.36 16.34
CA LEU A 49 0.90 -16.71 15.74
C LEU A 49 -0.31 -16.86 14.82
N GLN A 50 -1.47 -16.32 15.22
CA GLN A 50 -2.67 -16.36 14.37
C GLN A 50 -2.51 -15.50 13.10
N GLN A 51 -1.79 -14.38 13.17
CA GLN A 51 -1.54 -13.54 12.00
C GLN A 51 -0.51 -14.18 11.04
N GLN A 52 0.48 -14.90 11.56
CA GLN A 52 1.49 -15.57 10.73
C GLN A 52 0.90 -16.74 9.93
N GLN A 53 -0.06 -17.47 10.51
CA GLN A 53 -0.70 -18.60 9.82
C GLN A 53 -1.57 -18.16 8.63
N GLN A 54 -2.17 -16.96 8.67
CA GLN A 54 -2.92 -16.41 7.53
C GLN A 54 -2.01 -15.92 6.39
N GLN A 55 -0.78 -15.48 6.67
CA GLN A 55 0.14 -15.03 5.61
C GLN A 55 0.72 -16.17 4.78
N GLN A 56 0.93 -17.36 5.35
CA GLN A 56 1.51 -18.48 4.59
C GLN A 56 0.56 -19.08 3.55
N GLN A 57 -0.76 -19.05 3.75
CA GLN A 57 -1.69 -19.58 2.74
C GLN A 57 -1.85 -18.69 1.51
N GLN A 58 -1.56 -17.38 1.58
CA GLN A 58 -1.63 -16.50 0.41
C GLN A 58 -0.39 -16.56 -0.48
N GLN A 59 0.79 -16.94 0.02
CA GLN A 59 2.00 -16.99 -0.81
C GLN A 59 2.06 -18.20 -1.76
N GLN A 60 1.45 -19.34 -1.43
CA GLN A 60 1.52 -20.52 -2.29
C GLN A 60 0.71 -20.41 -3.59
N GLN A 61 -0.33 -19.56 -3.64
CA GLN A 61 -1.05 -19.31 -4.89
C GLN A 61 -0.34 -18.33 -5.83
N GLN A 62 0.58 -17.49 -5.34
CA GLN A 62 1.27 -16.52 -6.20
C GLN A 62 2.38 -17.15 -7.05
N HIS A 63 3.03 -18.22 -6.59
CA HIS A 63 4.23 -18.73 -7.27
C HIS A 63 3.97 -19.34 -8.65
N HIS A 64 2.73 -19.71 -8.98
CA HIS A 64 2.34 -20.20 -10.31
C HIS A 64 1.94 -19.08 -11.30
N GLN A 65 1.84 -17.83 -10.83
CA GLN A 65 1.39 -16.68 -11.63
C GLN A 65 2.51 -15.80 -12.17
N HIS A 66 3.77 -16.02 -11.78
CA HIS A 66 4.90 -15.16 -12.16
C HIS A 66 5.67 -15.69 -13.38
N GLN A 67 4.98 -16.31 -14.33
CA GLN A 67 5.44 -16.24 -15.72
C GLN A 67 5.44 -14.75 -16.09
N SER A 68 6.59 -14.20 -16.49
CA SER A 68 6.68 -12.80 -16.90
C SER A 68 5.58 -12.49 -17.92
N LEU A 69 4.95 -11.31 -17.87
CA LEU A 69 3.90 -10.95 -18.84
C LEU A 69 4.40 -11.17 -20.27
N ALA A 70 5.67 -10.86 -20.54
CA ALA A 70 6.31 -11.04 -21.83
C ALA A 70 6.37 -12.51 -22.30
N SER A 71 6.48 -13.50 -21.40
CA SER A 71 6.57 -14.91 -21.81
C SER A 71 5.26 -15.45 -22.41
N HIS A 72 4.13 -14.80 -22.15
CA HIS A 72 2.84 -15.16 -22.74
C HIS A 72 2.73 -14.74 -24.21
N PHE A 73 3.54 -13.76 -24.66
CA PHE A 73 3.46 -13.17 -26.01
C PHE A 73 4.54 -13.69 -26.96
N HIS A 74 4.96 -14.95 -26.82
CA HIS A 74 5.88 -15.59 -27.75
C HIS A 74 5.18 -16.04 -29.05
N LEU A 75 4.50 -15.11 -29.72
CA LEU A 75 3.72 -15.38 -30.94
C LEU A 75 4.56 -15.33 -32.21
N LEU A 76 5.63 -14.54 -32.20
CA LEU A 76 6.43 -14.23 -33.39
C LEU A 76 6.90 -15.50 -34.11
N HIS A 77 7.54 -16.42 -33.39
CA HIS A 77 8.05 -17.66 -33.97
C HIS A 77 6.96 -18.56 -34.57
N MET A 78 5.78 -18.62 -33.95
CA MET A 78 4.65 -19.40 -34.49
C MET A 78 4.07 -18.75 -35.76
N VAL A 79 4.03 -17.41 -35.81
CA VAL A 79 3.58 -16.67 -37.00
C VAL A 79 4.60 -16.77 -38.13
N GLU A 80 5.90 -16.70 -37.84
CA GLU A 80 6.98 -16.90 -38.80
C GLU A 80 6.92 -18.30 -39.42
N ASN A 81 6.79 -19.35 -38.59
CA ASN A 81 6.65 -20.72 -39.09
C ASN A 81 5.38 -20.93 -39.93
N LEU A 82 4.28 -20.23 -39.59
CA LEU A 82 3.06 -20.26 -40.39
C LEU A 82 3.25 -19.53 -41.72
N ALA A 83 3.93 -18.39 -41.72
CA ALA A 83 4.25 -17.63 -42.94
C ALA A 83 5.11 -18.46 -43.90
N ASP A 84 6.14 -19.13 -43.37
CA ASP A 84 6.98 -20.04 -44.15
C ASP A 84 6.15 -21.20 -44.74
N ALA A 85 5.28 -21.84 -43.96
CA ALA A 85 4.43 -22.92 -44.45
C ALA A 85 3.47 -22.48 -45.57
N ILE A 86 2.97 -21.24 -45.50
CA ILE A 86 2.13 -20.64 -46.54
C ILE A 86 2.94 -20.33 -47.80
N GLU A 87 4.12 -19.74 -47.65
CA GLU A 87 5.01 -19.37 -48.77
C GLU A 87 5.47 -20.59 -49.56
N HIS A 88 5.77 -21.71 -48.87
CA HIS A 88 6.20 -22.95 -49.50
C HIS A 88 5.03 -23.85 -49.96
N GLY A 89 3.77 -23.42 -49.74
CA GLY A 89 2.57 -24.13 -50.20
C GLY A 89 2.32 -25.48 -49.51
N THR A 90 2.96 -25.75 -48.38
CA THR A 90 2.82 -27.00 -47.62
C THR A 90 1.57 -26.97 -46.74
N ARG A 91 0.38 -26.99 -47.35
CA ARG A 91 -0.90 -27.06 -46.61
C ARG A 91 -1.16 -28.50 -46.14
N ASP A 92 -0.45 -28.90 -45.10
CA ASP A 92 -0.49 -30.22 -44.49
C ASP A 92 -1.08 -30.18 -43.08
N GLN A 93 -1.21 -31.36 -42.45
CA GLN A 93 -1.71 -31.47 -41.07
C GLN A 93 -0.88 -30.67 -40.05
N GLN A 94 0.40 -30.41 -40.35
CA GLN A 94 1.28 -29.59 -39.51
C GLN A 94 0.84 -28.12 -39.54
N THR A 95 0.47 -27.59 -40.70
CA THR A 95 -0.03 -26.22 -40.83
C THR A 95 -1.36 -26.04 -40.09
N ASP A 96 -2.27 -27.00 -40.19
CA ASP A 96 -3.54 -26.96 -39.44
C ASP A 96 -3.31 -27.03 -37.92
N ALA A 97 -2.33 -27.81 -37.47
CA ALA A 97 -1.91 -27.85 -36.07
C ALA A 97 -1.32 -26.51 -35.59
N LEU A 98 -0.44 -25.89 -36.39
CA LEU A 98 0.14 -24.56 -36.09
C LEU A 98 -0.94 -23.48 -35.98
N VAL A 99 -1.95 -23.50 -36.84
CA VAL A 99 -3.09 -22.58 -36.77
C VAL A 99 -3.91 -22.80 -35.49
N SER A 100 -4.13 -24.06 -35.10
CA SER A 100 -4.81 -24.38 -33.84
C SER A 100 -4.01 -23.89 -32.63
N ASP A 101 -2.70 -24.13 -32.61
CA ASP A 101 -1.82 -23.69 -31.53
C ASP A 101 -1.75 -22.17 -31.40
N LEU A 102 -1.67 -21.46 -32.53
CA LEU A 102 -1.74 -20.00 -32.56
C LEU A 102 -3.05 -19.49 -31.97
N ASN A 103 -4.19 -20.05 -32.38
CA ASN A 103 -5.51 -19.67 -31.84
C ASN A 103 -5.56 -19.90 -30.32
N ASN A 104 -5.14 -21.06 -29.84
CA ASN A 104 -5.07 -21.37 -28.42
C ASN A 104 -4.18 -20.36 -27.66
N HIS A 105 -3.08 -19.92 -28.26
CA HIS A 105 -2.19 -18.93 -27.66
C HIS A 105 -2.81 -17.53 -27.62
N PHE A 106 -3.55 -17.12 -28.67
CA PHE A 106 -4.30 -15.87 -28.68
C PHE A 106 -5.39 -15.86 -27.60
N GLU A 107 -6.11 -16.95 -27.42
CA GLU A 107 -7.13 -17.06 -26.35
C GLU A 107 -6.51 -16.90 -24.97
N LYS A 108 -5.37 -17.54 -24.71
CA LYS A 108 -4.62 -17.37 -23.45
C LYS A 108 -4.16 -15.94 -23.24
N CYS A 109 -3.62 -15.28 -24.27
CA CYS A 109 -3.22 -13.87 -24.22
C CYS A 109 -4.42 -12.97 -23.92
N GLN A 110 -5.54 -13.19 -24.59
CA GLN A 110 -6.77 -12.44 -24.39
C GLN A 110 -7.30 -12.61 -22.97
N HIS A 111 -7.32 -13.84 -22.44
CA HIS A 111 -7.75 -14.11 -21.08
C HIS A 111 -6.85 -13.40 -20.05
N LEU A 112 -5.53 -13.41 -20.27
CA LEU A 112 -4.58 -12.70 -19.43
C LEU A 112 -4.83 -11.18 -19.45
N LEU A 113 -5.03 -10.58 -20.64
CA LEU A 113 -5.33 -9.16 -20.77
C LEU A 113 -6.66 -8.79 -20.09
N ASN A 114 -7.68 -9.62 -20.22
CA ASN A 114 -8.97 -9.43 -19.54
C ASN A 114 -8.81 -9.52 -18.01
N SER A 115 -8.03 -10.47 -17.51
CA SER A 115 -7.72 -10.62 -16.08
C SER A 115 -6.96 -9.39 -15.53
N ILE A 116 -5.94 -8.92 -16.26
CA ILE A 116 -5.20 -7.71 -15.91
C ILE A 116 -6.13 -6.49 -15.88
N SER A 117 -6.96 -6.32 -16.92
CA SER A 117 -7.93 -5.23 -17.02
C SER A 117 -8.94 -5.23 -15.85
N GLY A 118 -9.47 -6.41 -15.49
CA GLY A 118 -10.35 -6.58 -14.34
C GLY A 118 -9.65 -6.27 -13.01
N SER A 119 -8.39 -6.68 -12.84
CA SER A 119 -7.60 -6.43 -11.61
C SER A 119 -7.24 -4.96 -11.44
N ILE A 120 -6.87 -4.28 -12.53
CA ILE A 120 -6.59 -2.83 -12.52
C ILE A 120 -7.83 -2.04 -12.11
N SER A 121 -9.01 -2.46 -12.59
CA SER A 121 -10.29 -1.83 -12.26
C SER A 121 -10.69 -1.99 -10.79
N THR A 122 -10.28 -3.09 -10.14
CA THR A 122 -10.61 -3.38 -8.73
C THR A 122 -9.58 -2.86 -7.73
N LYS A 123 -8.30 -2.72 -8.10
CA LYS A 123 -7.27 -2.12 -7.24
C LYS A 123 -7.34 -0.59 -7.35
N ALA A 124 -8.05 0.03 -6.40
CA ALA A 124 -8.39 1.47 -6.32
C ALA A 124 -7.22 2.48 -6.22
N MET A 125 -5.99 2.09 -6.59
CA MET A 125 -4.81 2.96 -6.66
C MET A 125 -4.35 3.10 -8.11
N THR A 126 -5.22 3.64 -8.96
CA THR A 126 -4.80 4.05 -10.29
C THR A 126 -3.83 5.23 -10.17
N VAL A 127 -2.83 5.31 -11.06
CA VAL A 127 -1.87 6.43 -11.09
C VAL A 127 -2.61 7.77 -11.20
N GLU A 128 -3.67 7.80 -11.99
CA GLU A 128 -4.52 8.99 -12.14
C GLU A 128 -5.28 9.35 -10.86
N GLY A 129 -5.78 8.35 -10.12
CA GLY A 129 -6.41 8.56 -8.81
C GLY A 129 -5.42 9.07 -7.76
N GLN A 130 -4.18 8.59 -7.78
CA GLN A 130 -3.11 9.11 -6.91
C GLN A 130 -2.73 10.54 -7.28
N LYS A 131 -2.60 10.84 -8.57
CA LYS A 131 -2.33 12.20 -9.09
C LYS A 131 -3.38 13.19 -8.62
N ARG A 132 -4.67 12.85 -8.76
CA ARG A 132 -5.78 13.71 -8.31
C ARG A 132 -5.71 14.00 -6.81
N LYS A 133 -5.49 12.98 -5.97
CA LYS A 133 -5.35 13.15 -4.51
C LYS A 133 -4.16 14.04 -4.15
N LEU A 134 -3.06 13.95 -4.89
CA LEU A 134 -1.89 14.80 -4.69
C LEU A 134 -2.23 16.26 -5.02
N GLU A 135 -2.87 16.52 -6.15
CA GLU A 135 -3.29 17.86 -6.57
C GLU A 135 -4.25 18.50 -5.54
N GLU A 136 -5.23 17.74 -5.03
CA GLU A 136 -6.14 18.21 -3.98
C GLU A 136 -5.40 18.57 -2.68
N SER A 137 -4.42 17.74 -2.28
CA SER A 137 -3.61 18.01 -1.09
C SER A 137 -2.72 19.24 -1.27
N GLU A 138 -2.13 19.42 -2.44
CA GLU A 138 -1.30 20.58 -2.77
C GLU A 138 -2.11 21.88 -2.75
N GLN A 139 -3.32 21.88 -3.32
CA GLN A 139 -4.22 23.04 -3.26
C GLN A 139 -4.55 23.43 -1.81
N LEU A 140 -4.82 22.45 -0.94
CA LEU A 140 -5.09 22.71 0.47
C LEU A 140 -3.86 23.29 1.20
N LEU A 141 -2.67 22.78 0.90
CA LEU A 141 -1.41 23.29 1.45
C LEU A 141 -1.15 24.74 1.00
N ASN A 142 -1.40 25.06 -0.27
CA ASN A 142 -1.24 26.40 -0.80
C ASN A 142 -2.23 27.37 -0.14
N ARG A 143 -3.52 27.01 -0.03
CA ARG A 143 -4.51 27.82 0.72
C ARG A 143 -4.06 28.07 2.17
N ARG A 144 -3.52 27.05 2.83
CA ARG A 144 -3.02 27.18 4.21
C ARG A 144 -1.82 28.13 4.30
N ARG A 145 -0.88 28.07 3.33
CA ARG A 145 0.25 29.01 3.26
C ARG A 145 -0.24 30.45 3.10
N ASP A 146 -1.22 30.68 2.25
CA ASP A 146 -1.79 32.02 2.02
C ASP A 146 -2.46 32.56 3.30
N PHE A 147 -3.23 31.74 4.00
CA PHE A 147 -3.83 32.13 5.28
C PHE A 147 -2.78 32.45 6.34
N ILE A 148 -1.72 31.64 6.44
CA ILE A 148 -0.61 31.90 7.37
C ILE A 148 0.07 33.23 7.02
N ALA A 149 0.32 33.51 5.73
CA ALA A 149 0.93 34.76 5.30
C ALA A 149 0.06 35.98 5.62
N LYS A 150 -1.26 35.88 5.39
CA LYS A 150 -2.22 36.93 5.75
C LYS A 150 -2.27 37.17 7.26
N TYR A 151 -2.39 36.10 8.05
CA TYR A 151 -2.40 36.19 9.51
C TYR A 151 -1.12 36.84 10.05
N ARG A 152 0.04 36.41 9.54
CA ARG A 152 1.33 37.00 9.91
C ARG A 152 1.36 38.50 9.61
N SER A 153 0.90 38.91 8.43
CA SER A 153 0.83 40.33 8.04
C SER A 153 -0.07 41.13 8.98
N SER A 154 -1.27 40.61 9.30
CA SER A 154 -2.19 41.27 10.24
C SER A 154 -1.61 41.40 11.65
N VAL A 155 -0.88 40.39 12.14
CA VAL A 155 -0.19 40.45 13.44
C VAL A 155 0.93 41.50 13.42
N GLU A 156 1.72 41.55 12.35
CA GLU A 156 2.79 42.55 12.19
C GLU A 156 2.22 43.98 12.14
N GLU A 157 1.06 44.20 11.50
CA GLU A 157 0.36 45.49 11.50
C GLU A 157 -0.15 45.89 12.90
N LEU A 158 -0.74 44.95 13.63
CA LEU A 158 -1.20 45.17 15.02
C LEU A 158 -0.05 45.58 15.94
N ILE A 159 1.09 44.90 15.86
CA ILE A 159 2.28 45.21 16.68
C ILE A 159 2.85 46.59 16.34
N LYS A 160 2.85 46.97 15.05
CA LYS A 160 3.35 48.28 14.61
C LYS A 160 2.42 49.44 14.97
N SER A 161 1.15 49.16 15.25
CA SER A 161 0.14 50.17 15.60
C SER A 161 -0.03 50.34 17.12
N GLU A 162 0.72 49.60 17.93
CA GLU A 162 0.80 49.81 19.38
C GLU A 162 1.74 51.00 19.69
N PRO A 163 1.27 52.04 20.41
CA PRO A 163 2.01 53.30 20.65
C PRO A 163 3.18 53.20 21.64
#